data_AF-A0A533VB42-F1
#
_entry.id   AF-A0A533VB42-F1
#
_cell.length_a   1.000
_cell.length_b   1.000
_cell.length_c   1.000
_cell.angle_alpha   90.00
_cell.angle_beta   90.00
_cell.angle_gamma   90.00
#
_symmetry.space_group_name_H-M   'P 1'
#
loop_
_entity.id
_entity.type
_entity.pdbx_description
1 polymer ?
#
loop_
_entity_poly.entity_id
_entity_poly.type
_entity_poly.pdbx_seq_one_letter_code
_entity_poly.pdbx_strand_id
1 'polypeptide(L)'
;MQIEIDECVYWILHTVVSSDLLKYNHVTVKEENLEFIVVEAKNYCIDLTGLTKIEKITGMKLLQMKSFNGISHLWFGRKMKLVPQSQFNR
;
A
#
# COMPACT_ATOMS: atom_id res chain seq x y z
N MET A 1 -7.67 -14.36 -5.64
CA MET A 1 -6.70 -14.19 -4.54
C MET A 1 -6.36 -12.71 -4.36
N GLN A 2 -6.24 -12.19 -3.16
CA GLN A 2 -5.68 -10.85 -2.87
C GLN A 2 -4.46 -11.12 -2.00
N ILE A 3 -3.32 -10.52 -2.36
CA ILE A 3 -2.06 -10.79 -1.67
C ILE A 3 -2.13 -10.19 -0.26
N GLU A 4 -1.44 -10.83 0.69
CA GLU A 4 -1.40 -10.37 2.08
C GLU A 4 -0.71 -9.01 2.21
N ILE A 5 -1.00 -8.28 3.30
CA ILE A 5 -0.44 -6.94 3.51
C ILE A 5 1.09 -6.98 3.60
N ASP A 6 1.67 -7.99 4.24
CA ASP A 6 3.13 -8.12 4.36
C ASP A 6 3.79 -8.31 2.99
N GLU A 7 3.15 -9.06 2.07
CA GLU A 7 3.61 -9.16 0.68
C GLU A 7 3.44 -7.84 -0.07
N CYS A 8 2.39 -7.07 0.20
CA CYS A 8 2.21 -5.73 -0.39
C CYS A 8 3.33 -4.80 0.06
N VAL A 9 3.65 -4.80 1.35
CA VAL A 9 4.76 -4.02 1.93
C VAL A 9 6.06 -4.42 1.23
N TYR A 10 6.36 -5.72 1.13
CA TYR A 10 7.56 -6.21 0.44
C TYR A 10 7.67 -5.63 -0.98
N TRP A 11 6.61 -5.76 -1.80
CA TRP A 11 6.64 -5.24 -3.17
C TRP A 11 6.80 -3.73 -3.26
N ILE A 12 6.12 -2.97 -2.38
CA ILE A 12 6.24 -1.51 -2.34
C ILE A 12 7.67 -1.11 -1.97
N LEU A 13 8.23 -1.70 -0.92
CA LEU A 13 9.57 -1.38 -0.44
C LEU A 13 10.63 -1.69 -1.49
N HIS A 14 10.61 -2.89 -2.07
CA HIS A 14 11.60 -3.32 -3.04
C HIS A 14 11.46 -2.65 -4.42
N THR A 15 10.36 -1.92 -4.65
CA THR A 15 10.14 -1.19 -5.91
C THR A 15 10.38 0.32 -5.75
N VAL A 16 10.10 0.88 -4.57
CA VAL A 16 10.03 2.34 -4.37
C VAL A 16 11.11 2.87 -3.43
N VAL A 17 11.49 2.09 -2.42
CA VAL A 17 12.37 2.57 -1.35
C VAL A 17 13.79 2.07 -1.60
N SER A 18 14.68 3.02 -1.88
CA SER A 18 16.12 2.77 -1.96
C SER A 18 16.63 2.60 -0.54
N SER A 19 16.62 1.36 -0.03
CA SER A 19 17.27 0.86 1.21
C SER A 19 16.96 1.51 2.56
N ASP A 20 16.46 2.75 2.62
CA ASP A 20 16.31 3.53 3.85
C ASP A 20 14.84 3.67 4.26
N LEU A 21 14.16 2.53 4.44
CA LEU A 21 12.85 2.52 5.06
C LEU A 21 12.99 2.97 6.52
N LEU A 22 12.24 3.99 6.91
CA LEU A 22 12.12 4.34 8.32
C LEU A 22 11.09 3.44 8.99
N LYS A 23 9.84 3.48 8.50
CA LYS A 23 8.68 2.78 9.05
C LYS A 23 7.60 2.59 7.99
N TYR A 24 6.67 1.67 8.24
CA TYR A 24 5.38 1.64 7.55
C TYR A 24 4.25 1.45 8.56
N ASN A 25 3.06 1.92 8.21
CA ASN A 25 1.84 1.66 8.95
C ASN A 25 0.79 1.07 8.01
N HIS A 26 0.03 0.10 8.50
CA HIS A 26 -1.15 -0.42 7.83
C HIS A 26 -2.41 0.21 8.47
N VAL A 27 -3.25 0.84 7.66
CA VAL A 27 -4.45 1.54 8.09
C VAL A 27 -5.65 0.99 7.34
N THR A 28 -6.72 0.67 8.06
CA THR A 28 -7.98 0.14 7.50
C THR A 28 -9.13 1.09 7.80
N VAL A 29 -9.84 1.56 6.77
CA VAL A 29 -11.09 2.34 6.89
C VAL A 29 -12.23 1.39 6.55
N LYS A 30 -12.82 0.78 7.58
CA LYS A 30 -13.81 -0.31 7.43
C LYS A 30 -15.11 0.17 6.78
N GLU A 31 -15.57 1.37 7.13
CA GLU A 31 -16.81 1.94 6.59
C GLU A 31 -16.73 2.14 5.06
N GLU A 32 -15.52 2.41 4.55
CA GLU A 32 -15.28 2.66 3.13
C GLU A 32 -14.72 1.43 2.38
N ASN A 33 -14.48 0.32 3.09
CA ASN A 33 -13.77 -0.86 2.57
C ASN A 33 -12.44 -0.49 1.92
N LEU A 34 -11.65 0.38 2.56
CA LEU A 34 -10.34 0.82 2.08
C LEU A 34 -9.23 0.38 3.03
N GLU A 35 -8.13 -0.10 2.47
CA GLU A 35 -6.88 -0.34 3.19
C GLU A 35 -5.73 0.44 2.58
N PHE A 36 -4.87 0.94 3.45
CA PHE A 36 -3.73 1.79 3.11
C PHE A 36 -2.46 1.26 3.76
N ILE A 37 -1.37 1.31 3.00
CA ILE A 37 -0.01 1.22 3.51
C ILE A 37 0.58 2.62 3.40
N VAL A 38 0.95 3.19 4.55
CA VAL A 38 1.65 4.48 4.63
C VAL A 38 3.12 4.20 4.90
N VAL A 39 3.96 4.46 3.91
CA VAL A 39 5.42 4.25 3.98
C VAL A 39 6.12 5.56 4.31
N GLU A 40 7.02 5.53 5.29
CA GLU A 40 7.91 6.64 5.64
C GLU A 40 9.28 6.41 5.01
N ALA A 41 9.68 7.29 4.09
CA ALA A 41 10.96 7.21 3.41
C ALA A 41 11.67 8.57 3.37
N LYS A 42 12.99 8.56 3.50
CA LYS A 42 13.85 9.73 3.20
C LYS A 42 14.35 9.69 1.76
N ASN A 43 14.73 8.51 1.30
CA ASN A 43 15.26 8.26 -0.04
C ASN A 43 14.33 7.28 -0.76
N TYR A 44 13.64 7.76 -1.79
CA TYR A 44 12.74 6.95 -2.60
C TYR A 44 12.87 7.32 -4.07
N CYS A 45 12.63 6.34 -4.93
CA CYS A 45 12.55 6.54 -6.38
C CYS A 45 11.20 5.99 -6.83
N ILE A 46 10.37 6.87 -7.38
CA ILE A 46 9.06 6.51 -7.92
C ILE A 46 9.11 6.75 -9.42
N ASP A 47 8.98 5.69 -10.18
CA ASP A 47 8.71 5.77 -11.61
C ASP A 47 7.39 5.08 -11.95
N LEU A 48 6.85 5.39 -13.14
CA LEU A 48 5.58 4.84 -13.61
C LEU A 48 5.62 3.31 -13.77
N THR A 49 6.78 2.74 -14.10
CA THR A 49 6.95 1.30 -14.31
C THR A 49 6.82 0.54 -12.99
N GLY A 50 7.48 1.03 -11.95
CA GLY A 50 7.41 0.52 -10.59
C GLY A 50 6.01 0.65 -10.01
N LEU A 51 5.37 1.82 -10.14
CA LEU A 51 3.98 2.00 -9.71
C LEU A 51 3.02 1.04 -10.41
N THR A 52 3.17 0.87 -11.73
CA THR A 52 2.36 -0.07 -12.51
C THR A 52 2.58 -1.51 -12.05
N LYS A 53 3.83 -1.89 -11.73
CA LYS A 53 4.16 -3.22 -11.20
C LYS A 53 3.50 -3.46 -9.84
N ILE A 54 3.56 -2.49 -8.93
CA ILE A 54 2.90 -2.54 -7.62
C ILE A 54 1.40 -2.71 -7.79
N GLU A 55 0.76 -1.90 -8.65
CA GLU A 55 -0.68 -1.98 -8.88
C GLU A 55 -1.07 -3.35 -9.43
N LYS A 56 -0.34 -3.90 -10.41
CA LYS A 56 -0.66 -5.20 -11.00
C LYS A 56 -0.52 -6.36 -10.02
N ILE A 57 0.49 -6.33 -9.15
CA ILE A 57 0.78 -7.43 -8.23
C ILE A 57 -0.09 -7.34 -6.97
N THR A 58 -0.15 -6.14 -6.38
CA THR A 58 -0.74 -5.92 -5.07
C THR A 58 -2.16 -5.36 -5.15
N GLY A 59 -2.56 -4.77 -6.27
CA GLY A 59 -3.79 -3.99 -6.39
C GLY A 59 -3.72 -2.62 -5.71
N MET A 60 -2.62 -2.27 -5.05
CA MET A 60 -2.43 -0.97 -4.41
C MET A 60 -1.96 0.08 -5.38
N LYS A 61 -2.50 1.29 -5.25
CA LYS A 61 -2.13 2.48 -6.01
C LYS A 61 -1.53 3.50 -5.08
N LEU A 62 -0.51 4.22 -5.54
CA LEU A 62 -0.06 5.43 -4.85
C LEU A 62 -1.15 6.50 -5.00
N LEU A 63 -1.81 6.86 -3.90
CA LEU A 63 -2.91 7.82 -3.85
C LEU A 63 -2.44 9.21 -3.44
N GLN A 64 -1.46 9.28 -2.54
CA GLN A 64 -0.96 10.54 -2.02
C GLN A 64 0.51 10.43 -1.64
N MET A 65 1.20 11.56 -1.78
CA MET A 65 2.54 11.78 -1.25
C MET A 65 2.55 13.09 -0.48
N LYS A 66 3.11 13.07 0.73
CA LYS A 66 3.30 14.28 1.55
C LYS A 66 4.68 14.28 2.14
N SER A 67 5.39 15.39 2.03
CA SER A 67 6.75 15.53 2.57
C SER A 67 6.75 16.58 3.68
N PHE A 68 7.38 16.26 4.81
CA PHE A 68 7.58 17.17 5.92
C PHE A 68 8.92 16.89 6.61
N ASN A 69 9.72 17.93 6.86
CA ASN A 69 11.04 17.83 7.49
C ASN A 69 11.97 16.75 6.88
N GLY A 70 11.96 16.62 5.54
CA GLY A 70 12.81 15.66 4.84
C GLY A 70 12.38 14.19 4.97
N ILE A 71 11.18 13.93 5.50
CA ILE A 71 10.54 12.62 5.49
C ILE A 71 9.31 12.69 4.59
N SER A 72 9.17 11.71 3.72
CA SER A 72 8.01 11.56 2.85
C SER A 72 7.13 10.41 3.29
N HIS A 73 5.83 10.68 3.38
CA HIS A 73 4.76 9.73 3.59
C HIS A 73 4.15 9.36 2.24
N LEU A 74 4.29 8.09 1.83
CA LEU A 74 3.73 7.54 0.60
C LEU A 74 2.51 6.69 0.94
N TRP A 75 1.35 7.07 0.42
CA TRP A 75 0.07 6.42 0.75
C TRP A 75 -0.34 5.51 -0.39
N PHE A 76 -0.19 4.20 -0.18
CA PHE A 76 -0.63 3.18 -1.12
C PHE A 76 -1.98 2.63 -0.67
N GLY A 77 -3.03 2.76 -1.48
CA GLY A 77 -4.37 2.32 -1.10
C GLY A 77 -4.98 1.34 -2.10
N ARG A 78 -5.84 0.45 -1.59
CA ARG A 78 -6.73 -0.40 -2.40
C ARG A 78 -8.07 -0.62 -1.69
N LYS A 79 -9.08 -1.04 -2.47
CA LYS A 79 -10.33 -1.54 -1.91
C LYS A 79 -10.09 -2.91 -1.29
N MET A 80 -10.61 -3.12 -0.09
CA MET A 80 -10.71 -4.44 0.51
C MET A 80 -11.67 -5.28 -0.34
N LYS A 81 -11.33 -6.54 -0.60
CA LYS A 81 -12.33 -7.48 -1.09
C LYS A 81 -13.39 -7.67 -0.02
N LEU A 82 -14.61 -7.25 -0.33
CA LEU A 82 -15.78 -7.73 0.37
C LEU A 82 -15.78 -9.26 0.22
N VAL A 83 -15.54 -9.98 1.32
CA VAL A 83 -15.90 -11.39 1.36
C VAL A 83 -17.42 -11.40 1.20
N PRO A 84 -17.99 -12.04 0.15
CA PRO A 84 -19.43 -12.15 0.04
C PRO A 84 -19.93 -12.81 1.31
N GLN A 85 -20.87 -12.17 2.03
CA GLN A 85 -21.65 -12.83 3.07
C GLN A 85 -22.60 -13.83 2.42
N SER A 86 -22.07 -14.89 1.83
CA SER A 86 -22.83 -16.06 1.45
C SER A 86 -22.51 -17.15 2.46
N GLN A 87 -23.54 -17.51 3.24
CA GLN A 87 -23.66 -18.69 4.12
C GLN A 87 -23.32 -18.48 5.61
N PHE A 88 -24.04 -17.59 6.28
CA PHE A 88 -24.49 -17.85 7.66
C PHE A 88 -26.02 -17.70 7.69
N ASN A 89 -26.71 -18.69 7.14
CA ASN A 89 -28.12 -18.96 7.38
C ASN A 89 -28.35 -20.44 7.07
N ARG A 90 -28.13 -21.30 8.08
CA ARG A 90 -28.85 -22.55 8.32
C ARG A 90 -28.71 -22.92 9.79
#